data_AF-A0A7V9KP97-F1
#
_entry.id   AF-A0A7V9KP97-F1
#
_cell.length_a   1.000
_cell.length_b   1.000
_cell.length_c   1.000
_cell.angle_alpha   90.00
_cell.angle_beta   90.00
_cell.angle_gamma   90.00
#
_symmetry.space_group_name_H-M   'P 1'
#
loop_
_entity.id
_entity.type
_entity.pdbx_description
1 polymer ?
#
loop_
_entity_poly.entity_id
_entity_poly.type
_entity_poly.pdbx_seq_one_letter_code
_entity_poly.pdbx_strand_id
1 'polypeptide(L)'
;STVMAASILSEAGAYTLNGKTWASGNIVLQIGLGNPAAPLIDGNTSWDAAVAPVLAMWNEKVQRIQLTGVMNSTAAASQGDRVNSVVFSPTVFGQSFGYGTLAVTYYIMQGTRMVEADVLFNKTLTFDSYRGPLRFGGSGGFALADIRRVFLHELGHGIGLNHAPGDAIMNALVSDREVLASDDVAGAQAMYGAPAPTPTPNSNPTRLANISTRMKVGLNDDVLIGGFIIKGAQSKKMIIRAMGPSLTAGGVMGAMQDPVLELHGPAGAILENDDWRSGPQANEIIATGVAPTQDAEAAVVATLSPGNYTAVVRGWDNTQGIALVEGYELDEPTTRLVNLSTRGRIGVGDEVLIGGLIVQGTTGKKVIVRALGPSLTGAVTGALQDPVLEMFNSSGQLVASNDNWSTSSQIAEINASTVPPGHPLESAIVTTLAPGSYTAVVRGVNKGNGVGMVEVYDLEP
;
A
#
# COMPACT_ATOMS: atom_id res chain seq x y z
N SER A 1 -8.73 -48.53 -26.62
CA SER A 1 -8.18 -47.22 -26.21
C SER A 1 -8.10 -47.21 -24.70
N THR A 2 -6.89 -47.15 -24.17
CA THR A 2 -6.50 -47.75 -22.88
C THR A 2 -7.18 -47.12 -21.66
N VAL A 3 -7.95 -47.95 -20.95
CA VAL A 3 -8.38 -47.75 -19.56
C VAL A 3 -7.22 -48.20 -18.67
N MET A 4 -6.78 -47.37 -17.72
CA MET A 4 -5.92 -47.84 -16.61
C MET A 4 -6.34 -47.20 -15.29
N ALA A 5 -6.57 -48.07 -14.31
CA ALA A 5 -6.75 -47.77 -12.90
C ALA A 5 -5.50 -48.23 -12.12
N ALA A 6 -5.12 -47.42 -11.13
CA ALA A 6 -4.28 -47.68 -9.94
C ALA A 6 -2.77 -48.00 -10.05
N SER A 7 -2.00 -47.04 -9.50
CA SER A 7 -0.74 -47.11 -8.73
C SER A 7 0.54 -47.70 -9.35
N ILE A 8 1.53 -46.82 -9.54
CA ILE A 8 2.93 -47.05 -9.12
C ILE A 8 3.41 -45.74 -8.48
N LEU A 9 3.90 -45.81 -7.23
CA LEU A 9 4.64 -44.72 -6.60
C LEU A 9 5.89 -44.44 -7.44
N SER A 10 5.97 -43.24 -8.02
CA SER A 10 7.23 -42.59 -8.34
C SER A 10 7.15 -41.17 -7.82
N GLU A 11 8.00 -40.84 -6.84
CA GLU A 11 8.32 -39.47 -6.51
C GLU A 11 8.84 -38.79 -7.78
N ALA A 12 8.03 -37.92 -8.37
CA ALA A 12 8.42 -37.09 -9.48
C ALA A 12 7.87 -35.69 -9.21
N GLY A 13 8.77 -34.72 -9.05
CA GLY A 13 8.41 -33.31 -8.90
C GLY A 13 7.43 -32.89 -10.00
N ALA A 14 6.36 -32.20 -9.62
CA ALA A 14 5.14 -32.01 -10.41
C ALA A 14 5.27 -31.01 -11.59
N TYR A 15 6.41 -30.94 -12.27
CA TYR A 15 6.50 -30.21 -13.53
C TYR A 15 7.36 -30.96 -14.56
N THR A 16 6.71 -31.69 -15.46
CA THR A 16 7.34 -31.98 -16.76
C THR A 16 7.23 -30.72 -17.62
N LEU A 17 8.36 -30.10 -17.97
CA LEU A 17 8.48 -28.92 -18.85
C LEU A 17 7.87 -29.09 -20.27
N ASN A 18 7.33 -30.28 -20.59
CA ASN A 18 6.63 -30.62 -21.84
C ASN A 18 5.10 -30.78 -21.64
N GLY A 19 4.52 -30.06 -20.66
CA GLY A 19 3.13 -30.22 -20.22
C GLY A 19 2.07 -29.87 -21.28
N LYS A 20 0.89 -30.48 -21.13
CA LYS A 20 -0.33 -30.24 -21.91
C LYS A 20 -0.70 -28.78 -21.72
N THR A 21 -0.60 -27.94 -22.75
CA THR A 21 -0.82 -26.49 -22.58
C THR A 21 -1.67 -25.92 -23.68
N TRP A 22 -2.41 -24.87 -23.40
CA TRP A 22 -3.04 -24.07 -24.44
C TRP A 22 -2.01 -23.19 -25.16
N ALA A 23 -2.32 -22.81 -26.40
CA ALA A 23 -1.64 -21.67 -27.01
C ALA A 23 -1.97 -20.39 -26.24
N SER A 24 -1.10 -19.39 -26.31
CA SER A 24 -1.39 -18.10 -25.69
C SER A 24 -2.63 -17.47 -26.31
N GLY A 25 -3.50 -16.90 -25.47
CA GLY A 25 -4.74 -16.27 -25.91
C GLY A 25 -5.93 -16.61 -25.03
N ASN A 26 -7.12 -16.33 -25.58
CA ASN A 26 -8.38 -16.50 -24.87
C ASN A 26 -8.92 -17.94 -25.05
N ILE A 27 -9.29 -18.58 -23.95
CA ILE A 27 -9.97 -19.87 -23.89
C ILE A 27 -11.40 -19.59 -23.46
N VAL A 28 -12.35 -19.86 -24.36
CA VAL A 28 -13.76 -19.58 -24.13
C VAL A 28 -14.44 -20.84 -23.62
N LEU A 29 -15.06 -20.76 -22.45
CA LEU A 29 -15.85 -21.79 -21.81
C LEU A 29 -17.34 -21.53 -22.04
N GLN A 30 -18.06 -22.52 -22.55
CA GLN A 30 -19.51 -22.51 -22.69
C GLN A 30 -20.13 -23.02 -21.39
N ILE A 31 -20.47 -22.10 -20.49
CA ILE A 31 -20.99 -22.43 -19.17
C ILE A 31 -22.50 -22.54 -19.27
N GLY A 32 -23.02 -23.76 -19.09
CA GLY A 32 -24.44 -24.11 -19.22
C GLY A 32 -24.88 -25.03 -18.10
N LEU A 33 -24.67 -24.61 -16.84
CA LEU A 33 -25.00 -25.39 -15.65
C LEU A 33 -26.47 -25.21 -15.23
N GLY A 34 -27.09 -24.10 -15.63
CA GLY A 34 -28.49 -23.79 -15.43
C GLY A 34 -28.80 -23.32 -14.01
N ASN A 35 -30.03 -23.57 -13.55
CA ASN A 35 -30.51 -23.12 -12.25
C ASN A 35 -30.71 -24.30 -11.28
N PRO A 36 -30.38 -24.13 -9.99
CA PRO A 36 -30.77 -25.08 -8.96
C PRO A 36 -32.28 -25.09 -8.74
N ALA A 37 -32.79 -26.16 -8.12
CA ALA A 37 -34.21 -26.30 -7.80
C ALA A 37 -34.67 -25.33 -6.69
N ALA A 38 -33.75 -24.85 -5.87
CA ALA A 38 -33.94 -23.86 -4.82
C ALA A 38 -32.69 -22.96 -4.74
N PRO A 39 -32.76 -21.76 -4.13
CA PRO A 39 -31.57 -20.95 -3.90
C PRO A 39 -30.47 -21.74 -3.17
N LEU A 40 -29.23 -21.56 -3.62
CA LEU A 40 -28.05 -22.17 -2.99
C LEU A 40 -27.81 -21.56 -1.60
N ILE A 41 -27.00 -22.22 -0.79
CA ILE A 41 -26.66 -21.79 0.57
C ILE A 41 -26.06 -20.38 0.58
N ASP A 42 -25.26 -20.01 -0.43
CA ASP A 42 -24.70 -18.67 -0.57
C ASP A 42 -25.64 -17.65 -1.24
N GLY A 43 -26.90 -18.03 -1.47
CA GLY A 43 -27.95 -17.17 -2.02
C GLY A 43 -27.98 -17.11 -3.55
N ASN A 44 -27.05 -17.75 -4.26
CA ASN A 44 -27.09 -17.81 -5.71
C ASN A 44 -28.35 -18.57 -6.20
N THR A 45 -28.96 -18.05 -7.25
CA THR A 45 -30.13 -18.67 -7.92
C THR A 45 -29.78 -19.29 -9.27
N SER A 46 -28.49 -19.29 -9.63
CA SER A 46 -27.95 -19.85 -10.87
C SER A 46 -26.60 -20.52 -10.57
N TRP A 47 -26.39 -21.72 -11.13
CA TRP A 47 -25.11 -22.42 -11.03
C TRP A 47 -24.02 -21.69 -11.83
N ASP A 48 -24.36 -21.18 -13.01
CA ASP A 48 -23.48 -20.36 -13.85
C ASP A 48 -22.97 -19.14 -13.07
N ALA A 49 -23.88 -18.42 -12.39
CA ALA A 49 -23.52 -17.27 -11.57
C ALA A 49 -22.62 -17.67 -10.39
N ALA A 50 -22.88 -18.82 -9.76
CA ALA A 50 -22.07 -19.31 -8.65
C ALA A 50 -20.61 -19.57 -9.08
N VAL A 51 -20.40 -20.18 -10.25
CA VAL A 51 -19.08 -20.56 -10.75
C VAL A 51 -18.34 -19.47 -11.54
N ALA A 52 -19.05 -18.47 -12.06
CA ALA A 52 -18.46 -17.41 -12.89
C ALA A 52 -17.19 -16.76 -12.31
N PRO A 53 -17.10 -16.46 -10.99
CA PRO A 53 -15.89 -15.84 -10.42
C PRO A 53 -14.65 -16.75 -10.43
N VAL A 54 -14.80 -18.06 -10.58
CA VAL A 54 -13.68 -19.02 -10.58
C VAL A 54 -12.75 -18.79 -11.76
N LEU A 55 -13.28 -18.32 -12.90
CA LEU A 55 -12.46 -17.96 -14.07
C LEU A 55 -11.40 -16.91 -13.72
N ALA A 56 -11.79 -15.88 -12.96
CA ALA A 56 -10.90 -14.82 -12.53
C ALA A 56 -9.79 -15.34 -11.60
N MET A 57 -10.11 -16.34 -10.76
CA MET A 57 -9.14 -16.90 -9.80
C MET A 57 -7.92 -17.50 -10.49
N TRP A 58 -8.09 -18.15 -11.65
CA TRP A 58 -6.97 -18.61 -12.48
C TRP A 58 -6.35 -17.48 -13.29
N ASN A 59 -7.16 -16.62 -13.92
CA ASN A 59 -6.67 -15.50 -14.72
C ASN A 59 -5.74 -14.56 -13.95
N GLU A 60 -6.02 -14.31 -12.68
CA GLU A 60 -5.18 -13.50 -11.80
C GLU A 60 -3.79 -14.10 -11.54
N LYS A 61 -3.58 -15.38 -11.87
CA LYS A 61 -2.34 -16.12 -11.57
C LYS A 61 -1.52 -16.47 -12.79
N VAL A 62 -2.02 -16.24 -14.01
CA VAL A 62 -1.33 -16.60 -15.26
C VAL A 62 -1.33 -15.47 -16.28
N GLN A 63 -0.27 -15.36 -17.09
CA GLN A 63 -0.09 -14.26 -18.05
C GLN A 63 -0.56 -14.61 -19.47
N ARG A 64 -0.20 -15.81 -19.94
CA ARG A 64 -0.28 -16.15 -21.37
C ARG A 64 -1.66 -16.59 -21.83
N ILE A 65 -2.56 -16.95 -20.93
CA ILE A 65 -3.93 -17.36 -21.26
C ILE A 65 -4.94 -16.52 -20.49
N GLN A 66 -6.13 -16.39 -21.05
CA GLN A 66 -7.27 -15.78 -20.40
C GLN A 66 -8.47 -16.73 -20.53
N LEU A 67 -9.09 -17.10 -19.42
CA LEU A 67 -10.33 -17.83 -19.37
C LEU A 67 -11.50 -16.86 -19.44
N THR A 68 -12.41 -17.05 -20.39
CA THR A 68 -13.67 -16.31 -20.49
C THR A 68 -14.84 -17.28 -20.53
N GLY A 69 -15.98 -16.86 -19.98
CA GLY A 69 -17.18 -17.70 -19.93
C GLY A 69 -18.32 -17.07 -20.71
N VAL A 70 -18.95 -17.86 -21.58
CA VAL A 70 -20.29 -17.56 -22.10
C VAL A 70 -21.29 -18.19 -21.14
N MET A 71 -21.96 -17.36 -20.34
CA MET A 71 -22.92 -17.79 -19.32
C MET A 71 -24.28 -18.12 -19.94
N ASN A 72 -25.02 -19.04 -19.33
CA ASN A 72 -26.29 -19.56 -19.82
C ASN A 72 -26.17 -20.14 -21.24
N SER A 73 -25.02 -20.75 -21.54
CA SER A 73 -24.76 -21.32 -22.85
C SER A 73 -25.69 -22.50 -23.11
N THR A 74 -26.17 -22.57 -24.36
CA THR A 74 -26.98 -23.68 -24.88
C THR A 74 -26.17 -24.58 -25.82
N ALA A 75 -24.84 -24.38 -25.90
CA ALA A 75 -23.96 -25.25 -26.65
C ALA A 75 -24.06 -26.69 -26.12
N ALA A 76 -24.14 -27.66 -27.03
CA ALA A 76 -24.14 -29.06 -26.66
C ALA A 76 -22.72 -29.48 -26.24
N ALA A 77 -22.59 -30.18 -25.11
CA ALA A 77 -21.33 -30.83 -24.77
C ALA A 77 -21.12 -32.06 -25.67
N SER A 78 -20.08 -32.05 -26.50
CA SER A 78 -19.75 -33.14 -27.40
C SER A 78 -18.25 -33.34 -27.46
N GLN A 79 -17.83 -34.61 -27.49
CA GLN A 79 -16.42 -34.97 -27.60
C GLN A 79 -15.85 -34.54 -28.97
N GLY A 80 -14.78 -33.77 -28.96
CA GLY A 80 -13.96 -33.43 -30.12
C GLY A 80 -14.53 -32.33 -31.02
N ASP A 81 -15.49 -31.53 -30.54
CA ASP A 81 -16.13 -30.47 -31.30
C ASP A 81 -15.39 -29.11 -31.22
N ARG A 82 -14.30 -29.04 -30.45
CA ARG A 82 -13.48 -27.86 -30.17
C ARG A 82 -14.20 -26.78 -29.35
N VAL A 83 -15.24 -27.16 -28.61
CA VAL A 83 -15.98 -26.31 -27.70
C VAL A 83 -15.67 -26.73 -26.26
N ASN A 84 -15.27 -25.79 -25.40
CA ASN A 84 -14.99 -26.10 -24.00
C ASN A 84 -16.29 -26.00 -23.19
N SER A 85 -17.03 -27.10 -23.03
CA SER A 85 -18.35 -27.09 -22.40
C SER A 85 -18.26 -27.31 -20.89
N VAL A 86 -19.05 -26.58 -20.11
CA VAL A 86 -19.15 -26.75 -18.64
C VAL A 86 -20.60 -27.04 -18.29
N VAL A 87 -20.91 -28.31 -18.00
CA VAL A 87 -22.29 -28.79 -17.87
C VAL A 87 -22.44 -29.85 -16.77
N PHE A 88 -23.66 -30.00 -16.26
CA PHE A 88 -24.06 -31.19 -15.50
C PHE A 88 -24.42 -32.33 -16.45
N SER A 89 -23.81 -33.50 -16.26
CA SER A 89 -24.06 -34.70 -17.06
C SER A 89 -24.22 -35.95 -16.19
N PRO A 90 -25.11 -36.90 -16.55
CA PRO A 90 -25.18 -38.20 -15.88
C PRO A 90 -24.04 -39.16 -16.28
N THR A 91 -23.29 -38.85 -17.35
CA THR A 91 -22.18 -39.68 -17.86
C THR A 91 -21.02 -38.82 -18.35
N VAL A 92 -19.83 -39.39 -18.44
CA VAL A 92 -18.68 -38.82 -19.15
C VAL A 92 -18.75 -39.32 -20.60
N PHE A 93 -19.47 -38.59 -21.46
CA PHE A 93 -19.68 -38.96 -22.88
C PHE A 93 -20.08 -40.43 -23.08
N GLY A 94 -21.09 -40.89 -22.33
CA GLY A 94 -21.60 -42.27 -22.38
C GLY A 94 -20.91 -43.25 -21.44
N GLN A 95 -19.81 -42.87 -20.77
CA GLN A 95 -19.18 -43.67 -19.72
C GLN A 95 -19.71 -43.29 -18.33
N SER A 96 -19.81 -44.27 -17.43
CA SER A 96 -20.16 -43.97 -16.04
C SER A 96 -19.06 -43.16 -15.36
N PHE A 97 -19.46 -42.22 -14.50
CA PHE A 97 -18.53 -41.62 -13.54
C PHE A 97 -17.97 -42.69 -12.60
N GLY A 98 -16.73 -42.49 -12.15
CA GLY A 98 -16.14 -43.30 -11.10
C GLY A 98 -16.85 -43.14 -9.76
N TYR A 99 -16.66 -44.10 -8.86
CA TYR A 99 -17.21 -44.01 -7.51
C TYR A 99 -16.65 -42.76 -6.79
N GLY A 100 -17.54 -41.93 -6.24
CA GLY A 100 -17.17 -40.70 -5.55
C GLY A 100 -16.65 -39.56 -6.45
N THR A 101 -16.72 -39.70 -7.77
CA THR A 101 -16.25 -38.67 -8.71
C THR A 101 -17.28 -37.54 -8.81
N LEU A 102 -16.87 -36.33 -8.39
CA LEU A 102 -17.69 -35.11 -8.40
C LEU A 102 -17.79 -34.52 -9.81
N ALA A 103 -16.67 -34.41 -10.52
CA ALA A 103 -16.62 -33.93 -11.89
C ALA A 103 -15.44 -34.57 -12.63
N VAL A 104 -15.40 -34.39 -13.94
CA VAL A 104 -14.28 -34.80 -14.79
C VAL A 104 -14.05 -33.72 -15.83
N THR A 105 -12.78 -33.35 -16.01
CA THR A 105 -12.33 -32.60 -17.17
C THR A 105 -11.85 -33.54 -18.27
N TYR A 106 -12.58 -33.54 -19.38
CA TYR A 106 -12.20 -34.21 -20.61
C TYR A 106 -11.49 -33.21 -21.52
N TYR A 107 -10.32 -33.54 -22.07
CA TYR A 107 -9.61 -32.65 -22.98
C TYR A 107 -9.06 -33.39 -24.19
N ILE A 108 -8.88 -32.66 -25.28
CA ILE A 108 -8.21 -33.15 -26.49
C ILE A 108 -6.98 -32.31 -26.83
N MET A 109 -6.01 -33.01 -27.43
CA MET A 109 -4.73 -32.44 -27.80
C MET A 109 -4.56 -32.43 -29.32
N GLN A 110 -3.99 -31.35 -29.85
CA GLN A 110 -3.39 -31.30 -31.18
C GLN A 110 -1.89 -31.10 -31.03
N GLY A 111 -1.12 -32.17 -31.23
CA GLY A 111 0.30 -32.18 -30.88
C GLY A 111 0.49 -32.03 -29.37
N THR A 112 1.26 -31.03 -28.95
CA THR A 112 1.48 -30.71 -27.52
C THR A 112 0.48 -29.71 -26.96
N ARG A 113 -0.49 -29.24 -27.76
CA ARG A 113 -1.43 -28.20 -27.36
C ARG A 113 -2.82 -28.73 -27.08
N MET A 114 -3.44 -28.27 -26.00
CA MET A 114 -4.87 -28.45 -25.80
C MET A 114 -5.64 -27.64 -26.83
N VAL A 115 -6.72 -28.21 -27.35
CA VAL A 115 -7.63 -27.55 -28.30
C VAL A 115 -9.10 -27.63 -27.87
N GLU A 116 -9.41 -28.43 -26.86
CA GLU A 116 -10.70 -28.46 -26.16
C GLU A 116 -10.52 -29.07 -24.77
N ALA A 117 -11.31 -28.57 -23.81
CA ALA A 117 -11.44 -29.06 -22.45
C ALA A 117 -12.89 -28.88 -21.95
N ASP A 118 -13.65 -29.97 -21.88
CA ASP A 118 -15.00 -30.03 -21.30
C ASP A 118 -14.94 -30.39 -19.81
N VAL A 119 -15.73 -29.69 -19.00
CA VAL A 119 -15.93 -30.00 -17.59
C VAL A 119 -17.33 -30.56 -17.38
N LEU A 120 -17.39 -31.83 -16.97
CA LEU A 120 -18.63 -32.56 -16.76
C LEU A 120 -18.84 -32.78 -15.26
N PHE A 121 -19.77 -32.04 -14.65
CA PHE A 121 -20.20 -32.26 -13.27
C PHE A 121 -21.13 -33.47 -13.21
N ASN A 122 -20.92 -34.35 -12.23
CA ASN A 122 -21.71 -35.55 -12.05
C ASN A 122 -23.11 -35.21 -11.54
N LYS A 123 -24.08 -35.19 -12.45
CA LYS A 123 -25.47 -34.82 -12.16
C LYS A 123 -26.18 -35.76 -11.18
N THR A 124 -25.62 -36.95 -10.92
CA THR A 124 -26.21 -37.91 -9.97
C THR A 124 -25.85 -37.60 -8.51
N LEU A 125 -24.97 -36.63 -8.27
CA LEU A 125 -24.57 -36.21 -6.93
C LEU A 125 -25.23 -34.88 -6.55
N THR A 126 -25.29 -34.62 -5.25
CA THR A 126 -25.81 -33.37 -4.71
C THR A 126 -24.70 -32.33 -4.63
N PHE A 127 -24.96 -31.18 -5.26
CA PHE A 127 -24.10 -30.00 -5.20
C PHE A 127 -24.83 -28.87 -4.47
N ASP A 128 -24.03 -27.92 -3.98
CA ASP A 128 -24.47 -26.61 -3.52
C ASP A 128 -23.35 -25.58 -3.81
N SER A 129 -23.54 -24.31 -3.45
CA SER A 129 -22.48 -23.30 -3.40
C SER A 129 -22.49 -22.65 -2.02
N TYR A 130 -21.36 -22.72 -1.31
CA TYR A 130 -21.22 -22.17 0.03
C TYR A 130 -19.79 -21.74 0.34
N ARG A 131 -19.62 -20.95 1.41
CA ARG A 131 -18.31 -20.54 1.92
C ARG A 131 -17.97 -21.18 3.25
N GLY A 132 -16.67 -21.28 3.54
CA GLY A 132 -16.17 -21.89 4.76
C GLY A 132 -16.15 -23.42 4.70
N PRO A 133 -15.81 -24.12 5.81
CA PRO A 133 -15.46 -25.54 5.81
C PRO A 133 -16.47 -26.47 5.13
N LEU A 134 -15.99 -27.64 4.69
CA LEU A 134 -16.80 -28.70 4.12
C LEU A 134 -17.99 -29.02 5.02
N ARG A 135 -19.16 -29.09 4.39
CA ARG A 135 -20.40 -29.42 5.07
C ARG A 135 -20.74 -30.88 4.84
N PHE A 136 -21.15 -31.58 5.88
CA PHE A 136 -21.57 -32.98 5.80
C PHE A 136 -23.06 -33.04 6.14
N GLY A 137 -23.88 -33.60 5.24
CA GLY A 137 -25.33 -33.52 5.36
C GLY A 137 -26.09 -34.51 4.49
N GLY A 138 -25.98 -35.81 4.81
CA GLY A 138 -26.73 -36.89 4.16
C GLY A 138 -26.15 -38.28 4.48
N SER A 139 -26.99 -39.33 4.40
CA SER A 139 -26.58 -40.73 4.60
C SER A 139 -25.54 -41.15 3.56
N GLY A 140 -24.31 -41.42 4.01
CA GLY A 140 -23.18 -41.80 3.14
C GLY A 140 -21.84 -41.23 3.57
N GLY A 141 -21.81 -40.25 4.48
CA GLY A 141 -20.56 -39.73 5.07
C GLY A 141 -19.72 -38.82 4.16
N PHE A 142 -20.18 -38.57 2.93
CA PHE A 142 -19.53 -37.64 2.00
C PHE A 142 -19.90 -36.19 2.31
N ALA A 143 -18.97 -35.28 2.00
CA ALA A 143 -19.23 -33.85 2.03
C ALA A 143 -20.23 -33.44 0.93
N LEU A 144 -21.06 -32.45 1.22
CA LEU A 144 -21.86 -31.72 0.24
C LEU A 144 -20.90 -31.01 -0.72
N ALA A 145 -20.93 -31.36 -1.99
CA ALA A 145 -19.99 -30.83 -2.96
C ALA A 145 -20.26 -29.34 -3.23
N ASP A 146 -19.28 -28.48 -2.91
CA ASP A 146 -19.32 -27.08 -3.32
C ASP A 146 -18.88 -26.96 -4.79
N ILE A 147 -19.81 -26.57 -5.65
CA ILE A 147 -19.59 -26.48 -7.09
C ILE A 147 -18.43 -25.55 -7.45
N ARG A 148 -18.18 -24.50 -6.66
CA ARG A 148 -17.08 -23.56 -6.94
C ARG A 148 -15.71 -24.17 -6.69
N ARG A 149 -15.55 -24.88 -5.57
CA ARG A 149 -14.32 -25.63 -5.27
C ARG A 149 -14.04 -26.68 -6.34
N VAL A 150 -15.06 -27.46 -6.68
CA VAL A 150 -14.93 -28.50 -7.71
C VAL A 150 -14.60 -27.85 -9.05
N PHE A 151 -15.26 -26.76 -9.44
CA PHE A 151 -14.94 -26.08 -10.69
C PHE A 151 -13.52 -25.49 -10.71
N LEU A 152 -13.04 -24.97 -9.58
CA LEU A 152 -11.68 -24.43 -9.47
C LEU A 152 -10.63 -25.52 -9.74
N HIS A 153 -10.86 -26.72 -9.20
CA HIS A 153 -10.06 -27.91 -9.46
C HIS A 153 -10.14 -28.34 -10.94
N GLU A 154 -11.35 -28.50 -11.48
CA GLU A 154 -11.54 -28.95 -12.86
C GLU A 154 -10.94 -27.97 -13.88
N LEU A 155 -11.04 -26.66 -13.63
CA LEU A 155 -10.35 -25.68 -14.47
C LEU A 155 -8.83 -25.83 -14.43
N GLY A 156 -8.25 -26.28 -13.31
CA GLY A 156 -6.84 -26.61 -13.22
C GLY A 156 -6.46 -27.72 -14.21
N HIS A 157 -7.27 -28.77 -14.31
CA HIS A 157 -7.14 -29.78 -15.38
C HIS A 157 -7.38 -29.19 -16.76
N GLY A 158 -8.37 -28.30 -16.91
CA GLY A 158 -8.69 -27.61 -18.16
C GLY A 158 -7.57 -26.72 -18.67
N ILE A 159 -6.67 -26.25 -17.79
CA ILE A 159 -5.45 -25.55 -18.15
C ILE A 159 -4.19 -26.44 -18.09
N GLY A 160 -4.34 -27.74 -17.87
CA GLY A 160 -3.27 -28.72 -18.07
C GLY A 160 -2.53 -29.18 -16.81
N LEU A 161 -2.98 -28.79 -15.62
CA LEU A 161 -2.45 -29.31 -14.36
C LEU A 161 -2.87 -30.76 -14.16
N ASN A 162 -2.00 -31.53 -13.51
CA ASN A 162 -2.37 -32.84 -12.97
C ASN A 162 -2.69 -32.69 -11.47
N HIS A 163 -3.09 -33.79 -10.83
CA HIS A 163 -3.29 -33.77 -9.38
C HIS A 163 -2.00 -33.43 -8.62
N ALA A 164 -2.16 -32.73 -7.51
CA ALA A 164 -1.11 -32.37 -6.56
C ALA A 164 -1.37 -33.00 -5.18
N PRO A 165 -0.33 -33.30 -4.40
CA PRO A 165 -0.50 -33.76 -3.02
C PRO A 165 -0.83 -32.58 -2.07
N GLY A 166 -1.11 -32.88 -0.80
CA GLY A 166 -1.22 -31.86 0.26
C GLY A 166 -2.55 -31.12 0.27
N ASP A 167 -2.53 -29.82 0.57
CA ASP A 167 -3.73 -28.98 0.70
C ASP A 167 -4.08 -28.19 -0.59
N ALA A 168 -3.43 -28.54 -1.70
CA ALA A 168 -3.64 -27.95 -3.02
C ALA A 168 -5.09 -28.08 -3.50
N ILE A 169 -5.58 -27.11 -4.27
CA ILE A 169 -6.90 -27.27 -4.92
C ILE A 169 -6.87 -28.45 -5.88
N MET A 170 -5.71 -28.70 -6.51
CA MET A 170 -5.50 -29.84 -7.39
C MET A 170 -5.34 -31.18 -6.66
N ASN A 171 -5.57 -31.24 -5.34
CA ASN A 171 -5.68 -32.53 -4.66
C ASN A 171 -6.90 -33.31 -5.18
N ALA A 172 -6.71 -34.61 -5.43
CA ALA A 172 -7.76 -35.51 -5.89
C ALA A 172 -8.92 -35.68 -4.89
N LEU A 173 -8.70 -35.34 -3.61
CA LEU A 173 -9.70 -35.34 -2.56
C LEU A 173 -10.10 -33.89 -2.23
N VAL A 174 -11.40 -33.63 -2.21
CA VAL A 174 -11.94 -32.34 -1.81
C VAL A 174 -11.56 -32.01 -0.35
N SER A 175 -11.20 -30.76 -0.09
CA SER A 175 -10.84 -30.25 1.24
C SER A 175 -11.55 -28.92 1.52
N ASP A 176 -11.26 -28.32 2.69
CA ASP A 176 -11.78 -27.00 3.05
C ASP A 176 -11.24 -25.87 2.16
N ARG A 177 -10.22 -26.13 1.33
CA ARG A 177 -9.55 -25.16 0.46
C ARG A 177 -10.51 -24.55 -0.56
N GLU A 178 -10.64 -23.23 -0.55
CA GLU A 178 -11.53 -22.46 -1.45
C GLU A 178 -10.80 -21.67 -2.53
N VAL A 179 -9.47 -21.60 -2.44
CA VAL A 179 -8.62 -20.76 -3.29
C VAL A 179 -7.36 -21.52 -3.69
N LEU A 180 -6.71 -21.07 -4.77
CA LEU A 180 -5.48 -21.69 -5.28
C LEU A 180 -4.38 -21.70 -4.21
N ALA A 181 -3.76 -22.84 -3.95
CA ALA A 181 -2.55 -22.96 -3.14
C ALA A 181 -1.32 -22.51 -3.93
N SER A 182 -0.20 -22.32 -3.23
CA SER A 182 1.06 -21.92 -3.86
C SER A 182 1.53 -22.93 -4.92
N ASP A 183 1.31 -24.22 -4.68
CA ASP A 183 1.65 -25.29 -5.63
C ASP A 183 0.83 -25.19 -6.93
N ASP A 184 -0.50 -24.98 -6.80
CA ASP A 184 -1.40 -24.78 -7.94
C ASP A 184 -0.96 -23.59 -8.81
N VAL A 185 -0.62 -22.47 -8.14
CA VAL A 185 -0.13 -21.25 -8.79
C VAL A 185 1.20 -21.50 -9.48
N ALA A 186 2.16 -22.14 -8.80
CA ALA A 186 3.47 -22.43 -9.34
C ALA A 186 3.38 -23.31 -10.59
N GLY A 187 2.54 -24.36 -10.56
CA GLY A 187 2.30 -25.23 -11.71
C GLY A 187 1.72 -24.46 -12.91
N ALA A 188 0.71 -23.62 -12.68
CA ALA A 188 0.08 -22.84 -13.74
C ALA A 188 1.05 -21.79 -14.32
N GLN A 189 1.84 -21.13 -13.47
CA GLN A 189 2.83 -20.14 -13.88
C GLN A 189 4.01 -20.75 -14.64
N ALA A 190 4.42 -21.98 -14.33
CA ALA A 190 5.42 -22.68 -15.13
C ALA A 190 4.95 -22.86 -16.59
N MET A 191 3.65 -23.10 -16.79
CA MET A 191 3.05 -23.32 -18.12
C MET A 191 2.63 -22.04 -18.84
N TYR A 192 2.25 -20.99 -18.12
CA TYR A 192 1.63 -19.79 -18.70
C TYR A 192 2.28 -18.47 -18.29
N GLY A 193 3.36 -18.50 -17.52
CA GLY A 193 4.01 -17.33 -16.95
C GLY A 193 3.20 -16.72 -15.81
N ALA A 194 3.90 -16.15 -14.82
CA ALA A 194 3.28 -15.27 -13.86
C ALA A 194 2.82 -13.99 -14.57
N PRO A 195 1.63 -13.43 -14.26
CA PRO A 195 1.25 -12.11 -14.70
C PRO A 195 2.40 -11.16 -14.42
N ALA A 196 2.75 -10.33 -15.41
CA ALA A 196 3.55 -9.16 -15.08
C ALA A 196 2.82 -8.44 -13.95
N PRO A 197 3.51 -7.95 -12.90
CA PRO A 197 2.86 -7.22 -11.84
C PRO A 197 2.04 -6.11 -12.51
N THR A 198 0.72 -6.27 -12.50
CA THR A 198 -0.17 -5.18 -12.86
C THR A 198 0.26 -4.07 -11.93
N PRO A 199 0.65 -2.87 -12.43
CA PRO A 199 0.84 -1.76 -11.53
C PRO A 199 -0.48 -1.66 -10.78
N THR A 200 -0.45 -2.03 -9.49
CA THR A 200 -1.56 -1.77 -8.59
C THR A 200 -1.92 -0.32 -8.86
N PRO A 201 -3.21 0.05 -9.03
CA PRO A 201 -3.56 1.44 -8.90
C PRO A 201 -2.99 1.84 -7.54
N ASN A 202 -1.88 2.56 -7.55
CA ASN A 202 -1.44 3.27 -6.37
C ASN A 202 -2.57 4.26 -6.18
N SER A 203 -3.55 3.90 -5.36
CA SER A 203 -4.07 4.87 -4.42
C SER A 203 -2.86 5.24 -3.55
N ASN A 204 -1.96 6.05 -4.09
CA ASN A 204 -1.29 7.06 -3.30
C ASN A 204 -2.38 8.12 -3.15
N PRO A 205 -3.29 8.01 -2.14
CA PRO A 205 -4.06 9.19 -1.80
C PRO A 205 -3.04 10.29 -1.58
N THR A 206 -3.34 11.47 -2.11
CA THR A 206 -2.44 12.59 -1.92
C THR A 206 -2.15 12.70 -0.43
N ARG A 207 -0.88 12.87 -0.04
CA ARG A 207 -0.44 12.93 1.36
C ARG A 207 0.74 13.86 1.54
N LEU A 208 0.91 14.33 2.76
CA LEU A 208 2.14 15.02 3.18
C LEU A 208 3.22 13.94 3.39
N ALA A 209 4.35 14.07 2.70
CA ALA A 209 5.34 12.99 2.61
C ALA A 209 6.72 13.30 3.19
N ASN A 210 6.99 14.56 3.51
CA ASN A 210 8.22 14.94 4.22
C ASN A 210 7.99 16.15 5.14
N ILE A 211 8.94 16.36 6.03
CA ILE A 211 9.24 17.65 6.66
C ILE A 211 10.68 17.98 6.34
N SER A 212 10.95 19.23 6.02
CA SER A 212 12.30 19.78 5.95
C SER A 212 12.28 21.18 6.53
N THR A 213 13.00 21.42 7.61
CA THR A 213 13.04 22.75 8.23
C THR A 213 14.45 23.23 8.42
N ARG A 214 14.72 24.42 7.88
CA ARG A 214 16.01 25.11 8.01
C ARG A 214 15.88 26.32 8.93
N MET A 215 16.75 26.41 9.92
CA MET A 215 16.82 27.57 10.81
C MET A 215 18.18 27.68 11.49
N LYS A 216 18.48 28.87 12.04
CA LYS A 216 19.55 29.05 13.01
C LYS A 216 19.19 28.37 14.33
N VAL A 217 20.03 27.43 14.73
CA VAL A 217 20.00 26.74 16.01
C VAL A 217 20.81 27.54 17.03
N GLY A 218 20.16 27.91 18.13
CA GLY A 218 20.74 28.58 19.29
C GLY A 218 20.84 27.66 20.51
N LEU A 219 20.94 28.28 21.69
CA LEU A 219 21.04 27.58 22.98
C LEU A 219 19.68 27.53 23.70
N ASN A 220 19.56 26.64 24.68
CA ASN A 220 18.38 26.53 25.55
C ASN A 220 17.08 26.33 24.74
N ASP A 221 16.17 27.31 24.76
CA ASP A 221 14.89 27.31 24.06
C ASP A 221 15.02 27.59 22.55
N ASP A 222 16.17 28.10 22.09
CA ASP A 222 16.44 28.49 20.70
C ASP A 222 16.89 27.31 19.82
N VAL A 223 16.70 26.08 20.28
CA VAL A 223 16.99 24.88 19.49
C VAL A 223 15.99 24.69 18.36
N LEU A 224 16.43 24.01 17.29
CA LEU A 224 15.54 23.64 16.18
C LEU A 224 14.75 22.39 16.56
N ILE A 225 13.43 22.46 16.48
CA ILE A 225 12.56 21.32 16.77
C ILE A 225 11.62 21.08 15.60
N GLY A 226 11.74 19.91 14.97
CA GLY A 226 10.77 19.40 14.00
C GLY A 226 9.78 18.44 14.66
N GLY A 227 8.49 18.76 14.65
CA GLY A 227 7.42 17.91 15.19
C GLY A 227 6.65 17.20 14.09
N PHE A 228 6.20 15.98 14.37
CA PHE A 228 5.34 15.22 13.46
C PHE A 228 4.36 14.29 14.20
N ILE A 229 3.20 14.06 13.59
CA ILE A 229 2.15 13.17 14.13
C ILE A 229 1.96 11.99 13.19
N ILE A 230 2.09 10.77 13.73
CA ILE A 230 1.78 9.52 13.05
C ILE A 230 0.33 9.11 13.40
N LYS A 231 -0.55 9.04 12.40
CA LYS A 231 -1.91 8.48 12.53
C LYS A 231 -2.06 7.20 11.73
N GLY A 232 -2.88 6.28 12.24
CA GLY A 232 -3.16 4.98 11.65
C GLY A 232 -3.16 3.87 12.70
N ALA A 233 -3.28 2.62 12.25
CA ALA A 233 -3.28 1.44 13.13
C ALA A 233 -1.90 0.73 13.19
N GLN A 234 -0.98 1.04 12.28
CA GLN A 234 0.30 0.36 12.15
C GLN A 234 1.46 1.32 12.47
N SER A 235 2.55 0.78 13.02
CA SER A 235 3.79 1.53 13.18
C SER A 235 4.37 1.92 11.81
N LYS A 236 5.15 3.00 11.79
CA LYS A 236 5.73 3.59 10.58
C LYS A 236 7.25 3.66 10.71
N LYS A 237 7.97 3.16 9.71
CA LYS A 237 9.41 3.27 9.59
C LYS A 237 9.79 4.62 8.99
N MET A 238 10.64 5.36 9.69
CA MET A 238 11.07 6.70 9.34
C MET A 238 12.60 6.81 9.37
N ILE A 239 13.16 7.69 8.55
CA ILE A 239 14.50 8.28 8.79
C ILE A 239 14.34 9.76 9.12
N ILE A 240 15.01 10.19 10.20
CA ILE A 240 15.12 11.59 10.60
C ILE A 240 16.59 12.00 10.44
N ARG A 241 16.84 13.18 9.88
CA ARG A 241 18.18 13.70 9.59
C ARG A 241 18.35 15.11 10.15
N ALA A 242 19.52 15.43 10.66
CA ALA A 242 19.97 16.77 10.95
C ALA A 242 21.20 17.09 10.10
N MET A 243 21.01 18.00 9.15
CA MET A 243 22.02 18.43 8.18
C MET A 243 22.64 19.75 8.63
N GLY A 244 23.94 19.90 8.39
CA GLY A 244 24.72 21.06 8.83
C GLY A 244 25.79 21.37 7.79
N PRO A 245 26.96 20.71 7.84
CA PRO A 245 28.06 20.97 6.92
C PRO A 245 27.68 20.90 5.43
N SER A 246 26.77 20.00 5.03
CA SER A 246 26.38 19.88 3.61
C SER A 246 25.64 21.12 3.10
N LEU A 247 25.05 21.93 3.99
CA LEU A 247 24.32 23.14 3.61
C LEU A 247 25.25 24.20 3.02
N THR A 248 26.54 24.20 3.38
CA THR A 248 27.53 25.10 2.80
C THR A 248 27.70 24.85 1.30
N ALA A 249 27.59 23.60 0.84
CA ALA A 249 27.60 23.28 -0.59
C ALA A 249 26.36 23.84 -1.32
N GLY A 250 25.25 24.03 -0.59
CA GLY A 250 24.04 24.70 -1.06
C GLY A 250 24.08 26.24 -0.93
N GLY A 251 25.23 26.83 -0.61
CA GLY A 251 25.38 28.28 -0.45
C GLY A 251 24.91 28.85 0.88
N VAL A 252 24.61 28.00 1.87
CA VAL A 252 24.22 28.45 3.21
C VAL A 252 25.44 28.89 4.01
N MET A 253 25.59 30.20 4.17
CA MET A 253 26.60 30.77 5.06
C MET A 253 26.22 30.55 6.53
N GLY A 254 27.20 30.23 7.39
CA GLY A 254 26.97 30.01 8.82
C GLY A 254 26.31 28.68 9.15
N ALA A 255 26.43 27.68 8.28
CA ALA A 255 25.94 26.32 8.54
C ALA A 255 26.60 25.73 9.80
N MET A 256 25.79 25.05 10.62
CA MET A 256 26.26 24.31 11.79
C MET A 256 27.24 23.24 11.36
N GLN A 257 28.40 23.17 12.02
CA GLN A 257 29.47 22.24 11.63
C GLN A 257 29.28 20.83 12.18
N ASP A 258 28.51 20.69 13.27
CA ASP A 258 28.36 19.43 13.97
C ASP A 258 26.97 19.38 14.65
N PRO A 259 25.91 19.03 13.89
CA PRO A 259 24.57 18.87 14.42
C PRO A 259 24.37 17.55 15.18
N VAL A 260 23.86 17.65 16.40
CA VAL A 260 23.35 16.54 17.22
C VAL A 260 21.84 16.43 17.04
N LEU A 261 21.33 15.22 16.84
CA LEU A 261 19.91 14.90 16.67
C LEU A 261 19.39 14.02 17.81
N GLU A 262 18.35 14.47 18.50
CA GLU A 262 17.59 13.65 19.45
C GLU A 262 16.16 13.44 18.95
N LEU A 263 15.69 12.19 18.92
CA LEU A 263 14.30 11.83 18.64
C LEU A 263 13.56 11.53 19.94
N HIS A 264 12.46 12.23 20.18
CA HIS A 264 11.61 12.11 21.36
C HIS A 264 10.20 11.65 20.96
N GLY A 265 9.58 10.82 21.79
CA GLY A 265 8.18 10.39 21.67
C GLY A 265 7.39 10.60 22.96
N PRO A 266 6.19 9.99 23.07
CA PRO A 266 5.30 10.21 24.22
C PRO A 266 5.90 9.83 25.58
N ALA A 267 6.90 8.94 25.60
CA ALA A 267 7.58 8.46 26.80
C ALA A 267 8.94 9.15 27.05
N GLY A 268 9.32 10.15 26.25
CA GLY A 268 10.62 10.84 26.34
C GLY A 268 11.56 10.49 25.19
N ALA A 269 12.87 10.66 25.40
CA ALA A 269 13.90 10.39 24.40
C ALA A 269 13.90 8.92 23.95
N ILE A 270 14.06 8.71 22.65
CA ILE A 270 14.05 7.40 21.98
C ILE A 270 15.44 7.08 21.43
N LEU A 271 15.99 7.99 20.63
CA LEU A 271 17.28 7.85 19.96
C LEU A 271 18.02 9.18 19.98
N GLU A 272 19.34 9.11 19.97
CA GLU A 272 20.24 10.25 19.82
C GLU A 272 21.35 9.86 18.85
N ASN A 273 21.80 10.80 18.03
CA ASN A 273 22.94 10.60 17.16
C ASN A 273 23.65 11.93 16.85
N ASP A 274 24.97 11.88 16.85
CA ASP A 274 25.95 12.85 16.40
C ASP A 274 26.99 12.05 15.60
N ASP A 275 27.13 12.35 14.31
CA ASP A 275 27.84 11.54 13.30
C ASP A 275 27.14 10.24 12.86
N TRP A 276 26.35 10.33 11.79
CA TRP A 276 25.52 9.23 11.30
C TRP A 276 26.30 7.96 10.91
N ARG A 277 27.58 8.09 10.54
CA ARG A 277 28.46 6.95 10.17
C ARG A 277 29.11 6.27 11.37
N SER A 278 29.19 6.92 12.52
CA SER A 278 29.89 6.41 13.71
C SER A 278 29.05 5.37 14.47
N GLY A 279 27.73 5.43 14.33
CA GLY A 279 26.76 4.63 15.07
C GLY A 279 26.38 3.28 14.44
N PRO A 280 25.66 2.42 15.19
CA PRO A 280 25.26 1.08 14.76
C PRO A 280 24.27 1.08 13.58
N GLN A 281 23.63 2.22 13.30
CA GLN A 281 22.66 2.37 12.21
C GLN A 281 23.28 2.74 10.86
N ALA A 282 24.61 2.92 10.76
CA ALA A 282 25.26 3.43 9.54
C ALA A 282 24.86 2.64 8.27
N ASN A 283 24.86 1.31 8.33
CA ASN A 283 24.45 0.46 7.19
C ASN A 283 22.95 0.60 6.87
N GLU A 284 22.11 0.71 7.90
CA GLU A 284 20.66 0.90 7.72
C GLU A 284 20.37 2.27 7.09
N ILE A 285 21.06 3.31 7.53
CA ILE A 285 20.96 4.67 6.99
C ILE A 285 21.41 4.69 5.52
N ILE A 286 22.52 4.02 5.16
CA ILE A 286 22.95 3.87 3.76
C ILE A 286 21.87 3.18 2.93
N ALA A 287 21.28 2.11 3.45
CA ALA A 287 20.26 1.33 2.75
C ALA A 287 18.98 2.14 2.45
N THR A 288 18.74 3.25 3.14
CA THR A 288 17.61 4.15 2.85
C THR A 288 17.74 4.89 1.51
N GLY A 289 18.95 5.02 0.97
CA GLY A 289 19.23 5.81 -0.24
C GLY A 289 19.22 7.33 -0.02
N VAL A 290 18.96 7.80 1.20
CA VAL A 290 18.93 9.23 1.58
C VAL A 290 19.85 9.53 2.77
N ALA A 291 20.95 8.79 2.92
CA ALA A 291 21.95 9.08 3.95
C ALA A 291 22.49 10.52 3.84
N PRO A 292 22.84 11.19 4.96
CA PRO A 292 23.57 12.45 4.91
C PRO A 292 24.88 12.33 4.12
N THR A 293 25.36 13.45 3.58
CA THR A 293 26.53 13.44 2.69
C THR A 293 27.84 13.74 3.42
N GLN A 294 27.75 14.39 4.57
CA GLN A 294 28.88 14.72 5.42
C GLN A 294 28.83 13.84 6.67
N ASP A 295 29.99 13.35 7.12
CA ASP A 295 30.07 12.38 8.21
C ASP A 295 29.66 13.00 9.56
N ALA A 296 29.91 14.31 9.72
CA ALA A 296 29.51 15.14 10.87
C ALA A 296 28.00 15.41 10.98
N GLU A 297 27.19 14.93 10.03
CA GLU A 297 25.74 15.10 10.09
C GLU A 297 25.09 13.98 10.89
N ALA A 298 23.93 14.22 11.50
CA ALA A 298 23.24 13.21 12.27
C ALA A 298 22.05 12.60 11.52
N ALA A 299 21.80 11.31 11.71
CA ALA A 299 20.60 10.65 11.22
C ALA A 299 20.21 9.47 12.09
N VAL A 300 18.91 9.25 12.27
CA VAL A 300 18.36 8.08 12.99
C VAL A 300 17.29 7.41 12.14
N VAL A 301 17.23 6.08 12.20
CA VAL A 301 16.15 5.29 11.60
C VAL A 301 15.32 4.69 12.73
N ALA A 302 14.00 4.84 12.69
CA ALA A 302 13.13 4.34 13.75
C ALA A 302 11.80 3.82 13.20
N THR A 303 11.29 2.74 13.80
CA THR A 303 9.91 2.29 13.59
C THR A 303 9.05 2.80 14.74
N LEU A 304 8.13 3.71 14.43
CA LEU A 304 7.40 4.51 15.40
C LEU A 304 5.91 4.15 15.38
N SER A 305 5.34 3.84 16.54
CA SER A 305 3.89 3.61 16.68
C SER A 305 3.10 4.91 16.45
N PRO A 306 1.77 4.84 16.20
CA PRO A 306 0.93 6.04 16.14
C PRO A 306 1.10 6.92 17.39
N GLY A 307 1.30 8.22 17.20
CA GLY A 307 1.64 9.14 18.28
C GLY A 307 2.29 10.44 17.82
N ASN A 308 2.68 11.27 18.80
CA ASN A 308 3.34 12.56 18.60
C ASN A 308 4.83 12.41 18.85
N TYR A 309 5.64 12.94 17.94
CA TYR A 309 7.10 12.85 18.00
C TYR A 309 7.74 14.20 17.71
N THR A 310 8.93 14.40 18.25
CA THR A 310 9.73 15.60 18.04
C THR A 310 11.20 15.23 17.82
N ALA A 311 11.79 15.80 16.79
CA ALA A 311 13.21 15.76 16.51
C ALA A 311 13.84 17.08 16.99
N VAL A 312 14.73 17.01 17.95
CA VAL A 312 15.45 18.16 18.52
C VAL A 312 16.84 18.19 17.93
N VAL A 313 17.23 19.31 17.34
CA VAL A 313 18.56 19.54 16.79
C VAL A 313 19.30 20.59 17.60
N ARG A 314 20.49 20.24 18.04
CA ARG A 314 21.44 21.09 18.79
C ARG A 314 22.80 21.04 18.12
N GLY A 315 23.69 21.98 18.44
CA GLY A 315 25.10 21.86 18.04
C GLY A 315 25.90 21.12 19.11
N TRP A 316 26.83 20.28 18.67
CA TRP A 316 27.80 19.64 19.57
C TRP A 316 28.54 20.71 20.40
N ASP A 317 28.77 20.42 21.69
CA ASP A 317 29.40 21.33 22.65
C ASP A 317 28.81 22.76 22.67
N ASN A 318 27.49 22.87 22.55
CA ASN A 318 26.77 24.15 22.51
C ASN A 318 27.19 25.07 21.35
N THR A 319 27.65 24.51 20.24
CA THR A 319 27.85 25.29 19.01
C THR A 319 26.51 25.78 18.46
N GLN A 320 26.55 26.92 17.75
CA GLN A 320 25.39 27.53 17.11
C GLN A 320 25.63 27.60 15.60
N GLY A 321 24.56 27.61 14.82
CA GLY A 321 24.66 27.70 13.37
C GLY A 321 23.36 27.33 12.69
N ILE A 322 23.32 27.42 11.37
CA ILE A 322 22.14 27.03 10.59
C ILE A 322 22.16 25.52 10.40
N ALA A 323 21.11 24.84 10.86
CA ALA A 323 20.90 23.42 10.63
C ALA A 323 19.56 23.19 9.91
N LEU A 324 19.43 22.00 9.33
CA LEU A 324 18.24 21.54 8.64
C LEU A 324 17.80 20.20 9.24
N VAL A 325 16.58 20.13 9.79
CA VAL A 325 15.98 18.87 10.26
C VAL A 325 15.01 18.34 9.22
N GLU A 326 15.11 17.06 8.87
CA GLU A 326 14.25 16.43 7.87
C GLU A 326 13.73 15.08 8.33
N GLY A 327 12.53 14.70 7.90
CA GLY A 327 11.93 13.39 8.17
C GLY A 327 11.33 12.78 6.91
N TYR A 328 11.64 11.51 6.64
CA TYR A 328 11.17 10.76 5.48
C TYR A 328 10.55 9.42 5.89
N GLU A 329 9.43 9.06 5.26
CA GLU A 329 8.83 7.73 5.37
C GLU A 329 9.67 6.71 4.60
N LEU A 330 9.90 5.53 5.20
CA LEU A 330 10.67 4.43 4.61
C LEU A 330 9.82 3.18 4.30
N ASP A 331 8.54 3.18 4.65
CA ASP A 331 7.61 2.05 4.44
C ASP A 331 6.29 2.44 3.73
N GLU A 332 5.47 1.42 3.41
CA GLU A 332 4.29 1.51 2.56
C GLU A 332 3.20 2.47 3.08
N PRO A 333 2.40 3.07 2.19
CA PRO A 333 1.48 4.14 2.51
C PRO A 333 0.19 3.56 3.09
N THR A 334 0.18 2.98 4.28
CA THR A 334 -1.09 2.73 5.02
C THR A 334 -1.21 3.56 6.29
N THR A 335 -0.09 3.95 6.90
CA THR A 335 -0.01 4.95 7.99
C THR A 335 0.42 6.31 7.42
N ARG A 336 0.00 7.45 7.99
CA ARG A 336 0.24 8.80 7.41
C ARG A 336 0.80 9.79 8.43
N LEU A 337 1.66 10.69 7.95
CA LEU A 337 1.92 11.96 8.60
C LEU A 337 0.75 12.91 8.33
N VAL A 338 0.11 13.41 9.39
CA VAL A 338 -1.07 14.28 9.29
C VAL A 338 -0.84 15.70 9.82
N ASN A 339 0.30 15.91 10.46
CA ASN A 339 0.74 17.19 10.96
C ASN A 339 2.26 17.27 10.96
N LEU A 340 2.76 18.45 10.61
CA LEU A 340 4.15 18.80 10.54
C LEU A 340 4.30 20.14 11.26
N SER A 341 5.17 20.25 12.25
CA SER A 341 5.41 21.51 12.99
C SER A 341 6.89 21.83 13.08
N THR A 342 7.23 23.11 13.17
CA THR A 342 8.59 23.51 13.49
C THR A 342 8.64 24.72 14.37
N ARG A 343 9.38 24.61 15.46
CA ARG A 343 9.70 25.70 16.39
C ARG A 343 11.14 26.13 16.24
N GLY A 344 11.35 27.44 16.34
CA GLY A 344 12.66 28.00 16.67
C GLY A 344 12.70 29.51 16.51
N ARG A 345 13.89 30.08 16.69
CA ARG A 345 14.11 31.53 16.68
C ARG A 345 14.11 32.12 15.27
N ILE A 346 13.20 33.05 15.04
CA ILE A 346 13.14 33.94 13.88
C ILE A 346 13.95 35.20 14.21
N GLY A 347 14.95 35.48 13.39
CA GLY A 347 15.78 36.68 13.42
C GLY A 347 15.35 37.72 12.40
N VAL A 348 16.30 38.52 11.93
CA VAL A 348 16.09 39.57 10.92
C VAL A 348 16.76 39.22 9.60
N GLY A 349 16.35 39.87 8.51
CA GLY A 349 16.92 39.61 7.19
C GLY A 349 16.63 38.18 6.73
N ASP A 350 17.67 37.38 6.49
CA ASP A 350 17.54 36.00 6.01
C ASP A 350 17.42 34.95 7.13
N GLU A 351 17.47 35.37 8.40
CA GLU A 351 17.28 34.49 9.57
C GLU A 351 15.79 34.21 9.81
N VAL A 352 15.15 33.54 8.85
CA VAL A 352 13.72 33.21 8.91
C VAL A 352 13.47 31.76 9.29
N LEU A 353 12.26 31.47 9.74
CA LEU A 353 11.79 30.10 9.91
C LEU A 353 11.23 29.60 8.57
N ILE A 354 11.76 28.48 8.09
CA ILE A 354 11.38 27.88 6.81
C ILE A 354 10.81 26.48 7.05
N GLY A 355 9.51 26.29 6.87
CA GLY A 355 8.87 24.97 6.88
C GLY A 355 8.68 24.43 5.46
N GLY A 356 9.37 23.36 5.10
CA GLY A 356 9.23 22.65 3.84
C GLY A 356 8.13 21.59 3.90
N LEU A 357 7.34 21.50 2.84
CA LEU A 357 6.28 20.50 2.67
C LEU A 357 6.35 19.89 1.27
N ILE A 358 6.30 18.56 1.19
CA ILE A 358 6.06 17.84 -0.07
C ILE A 358 4.66 17.23 -0.05
N VAL A 359 3.88 17.56 -1.09
CA VAL A 359 2.61 16.93 -1.42
C VAL A 359 2.88 15.84 -2.46
N GLN A 360 2.74 14.58 -2.09
CA GLN A 360 2.82 13.43 -3.01
C GLN A 360 1.43 12.97 -3.38
N GLY A 361 1.24 12.39 -4.57
CA GLY A 361 -0.05 11.88 -5.06
C GLY A 361 -0.37 12.41 -6.46
N THR A 362 -1.63 12.29 -6.86
CA THR A 362 -2.10 12.70 -8.20
C THR A 362 -3.18 13.78 -8.18
N THR A 363 -3.75 14.10 -7.01
CA THR A 363 -4.75 15.15 -6.83
C THR A 363 -4.24 16.23 -5.87
N GLY A 364 -4.86 17.42 -5.87
CA GLY A 364 -4.54 18.46 -4.89
C GLY A 364 -4.91 18.04 -3.47
N LYS A 365 -4.22 18.57 -2.47
CA LYS A 365 -4.51 18.36 -1.03
C LYS A 365 -4.84 19.67 -0.34
N LYS A 366 -5.98 19.71 0.34
CA LYS A 366 -6.39 20.85 1.15
C LYS A 366 -5.65 20.84 2.49
N VAL A 367 -4.94 21.93 2.78
CA VAL A 367 -4.17 22.11 4.02
C VAL A 367 -4.50 23.45 4.68
N ILE A 368 -4.23 23.53 5.98
CA ILE A 368 -4.00 24.78 6.69
C ILE A 368 -2.53 24.87 7.08
N VAL A 369 -1.91 26.01 6.79
CA VAL A 369 -0.58 26.38 7.28
C VAL A 369 -0.76 27.53 8.25
N ARG A 370 -0.19 27.43 9.45
CA ARG A 370 -0.30 28.47 10.49
C ARG A 370 1.05 28.84 11.07
N ALA A 371 1.23 30.13 11.37
CA ALA A 371 2.39 30.66 12.04
C ALA A 371 1.99 31.21 13.41
N LEU A 372 2.53 30.61 14.48
CA LEU A 372 2.24 30.97 15.86
C LEU A 372 3.43 31.73 16.46
N GLY A 373 3.10 32.69 17.31
CA GLY A 373 4.07 33.53 18.00
C GLY A 373 3.52 33.89 19.37
N PRO A 374 2.56 34.82 19.47
CA PRO A 374 1.98 35.22 20.75
C PRO A 374 1.41 34.07 21.58
N SER A 375 0.80 33.03 20.97
CA SER A 375 0.30 31.87 21.72
C SER A 375 1.39 31.01 22.37
N LEU A 376 2.67 31.24 22.04
CA LEU A 376 3.80 30.56 22.69
C LEU A 376 4.23 31.26 24.00
N THR A 377 3.67 32.44 24.30
CA THR A 377 3.99 33.20 25.52
C THR A 377 3.71 32.35 26.77
N GLY A 378 4.71 32.23 27.65
CA GLY A 378 4.63 31.42 28.86
C GLY A 378 5.07 29.97 28.69
N ALA A 379 5.12 29.46 27.45
CA ALA A 379 5.72 28.17 27.12
C ALA A 379 7.19 28.30 26.68
N VAL A 380 7.55 29.43 26.07
CA VAL A 380 8.92 29.79 25.69
C VAL A 380 9.25 31.21 26.10
N THR A 381 10.54 31.47 26.33
CA THR A 381 11.03 32.84 26.50
C THR A 381 11.18 33.54 25.15
N GLY A 382 10.80 34.83 25.06
CA GLY A 382 11.01 35.63 23.84
C GLY A 382 10.18 35.23 22.63
N ALA A 383 8.92 34.85 22.82
CA ALA A 383 8.00 34.52 21.72
C ALA A 383 7.88 35.66 20.68
N LEU A 384 7.83 35.32 19.39
CA LEU A 384 7.65 36.28 18.32
C LEU A 384 6.27 36.96 18.47
N GLN A 385 6.23 38.28 18.49
CA GLN A 385 5.01 39.03 18.82
C GLN A 385 4.02 39.16 17.67
N ASP A 386 4.50 39.07 16.42
CA ASP A 386 3.69 39.34 15.24
C ASP A 386 4.26 38.56 14.04
N PRO A 387 3.92 37.26 13.91
CA PRO A 387 4.35 36.44 12.79
C PRO A 387 3.61 36.82 11.49
N VAL A 388 4.32 36.77 10.37
CA VAL A 388 3.80 36.81 9.00
C VAL A 388 4.16 35.50 8.32
N LEU A 389 3.21 34.91 7.61
CA LEU A 389 3.37 33.67 6.86
C LEU A 389 3.29 33.92 5.34
N GLU A 390 4.29 33.42 4.61
CA GLU A 390 4.32 33.39 3.15
C GLU A 390 4.52 31.95 2.66
N MET A 391 3.81 31.55 1.60
CA MET A 391 3.91 30.23 0.99
C MET A 391 4.45 30.34 -0.42
N PHE A 392 5.47 29.56 -0.76
CA PHE A 392 6.09 29.53 -2.09
C PHE A 392 6.00 28.13 -2.71
N ASN A 393 5.93 28.05 -4.04
CA ASN A 393 6.05 26.79 -4.78
C ASN A 393 7.52 26.46 -5.13
N SER A 394 7.76 25.31 -5.75
CA SER A 394 9.10 24.86 -6.16
C SER A 394 9.83 25.79 -7.15
N SER A 395 9.11 26.67 -7.85
CA SER A 395 9.69 27.68 -8.74
C SER A 395 9.99 29.00 -8.02
N GLY A 396 9.81 29.06 -6.70
CA GLY A 396 10.02 30.28 -5.89
C GLY A 396 8.91 31.32 -6.05
N GLN A 397 7.75 30.97 -6.61
CA GLN A 397 6.63 31.89 -6.77
C GLN A 397 5.76 31.91 -5.52
N LEU A 398 5.34 33.10 -5.10
CA LEU A 398 4.41 33.28 -3.98
C LEU A 398 3.04 32.68 -4.34
N VAL A 399 2.61 31.71 -3.54
CA VAL A 399 1.31 31.03 -3.63
C VAL A 399 0.27 31.77 -2.80
N ALA A 400 0.62 32.16 -1.58
CA ALA A 400 -0.26 32.86 -0.65
C ALA A 400 0.55 33.54 0.47
N SER A 401 -0.02 34.56 1.09
CA SER A 401 0.56 35.22 2.27
C SER A 401 -0.54 35.62 3.24
N ASN A 402 -0.24 35.59 4.54
CA ASN A 402 -1.13 36.07 5.58
C ASN A 402 -0.31 36.66 6.74
N ASP A 403 -0.79 37.76 7.29
CA ASP A 403 -0.20 38.44 8.47
C ASP A 403 -1.07 38.11 9.69
N ASN A 404 -2.31 38.63 9.68
CA ASN A 404 -3.29 38.39 10.73
C ASN A 404 -4.45 37.51 10.22
N TRP A 405 -4.60 36.33 10.81
CA TRP A 405 -5.66 35.38 10.46
C TRP A 405 -7.06 35.95 10.80
N SER A 406 -7.14 36.73 11.88
CA SER A 406 -8.38 37.32 12.40
C SER A 406 -8.97 38.41 11.52
N THR A 407 -8.18 38.97 10.60
CA THR A 407 -8.63 39.95 9.60
C THR A 407 -8.56 39.40 8.17
N SER A 408 -8.27 38.11 8.02
CA SER A 408 -8.15 37.44 6.72
C SER A 408 -9.51 37.28 6.04
N SER A 409 -9.53 37.34 4.71
CA SER A 409 -10.70 36.91 3.93
C SER A 409 -11.03 35.42 4.12
N GLN A 410 -10.07 34.62 4.59
CA GLN A 410 -10.24 33.18 4.84
C GLN A 410 -10.73 32.85 6.26
N ILE A 411 -11.12 33.84 7.07
CA ILE A 411 -11.46 33.63 8.49
C ILE A 411 -12.53 32.54 8.71
N ALA A 412 -13.50 32.42 7.81
CA ALA A 412 -14.52 31.37 7.89
C ALA A 412 -13.93 29.96 7.65
N GLU A 413 -13.06 29.81 6.65
CA GLU A 413 -12.39 28.54 6.35
C GLU A 413 -11.38 28.15 7.44
N ILE A 414 -10.66 29.13 7.99
CA ILE A 414 -9.71 28.94 9.09
C ILE A 414 -10.44 28.45 10.34
N ASN A 415 -11.59 29.04 10.69
CA ASN A 415 -12.42 28.54 11.80
C ASN A 415 -12.97 27.13 11.53
N ALA A 416 -13.39 26.84 10.30
CA ALA A 416 -13.89 25.53 9.90
C ALA A 416 -12.81 24.42 9.94
N SER A 417 -11.51 24.78 9.96
CA SER A 417 -10.40 23.83 10.07
C SER A 417 -10.34 23.08 11.41
N THR A 418 -11.05 23.56 12.44
CA THR A 418 -11.01 23.08 13.84
C THR A 418 -9.66 23.29 14.57
N VAL A 419 -8.65 23.84 13.88
CA VAL A 419 -7.32 24.17 14.44
C VAL A 419 -6.89 25.63 14.14
N PRO A 420 -7.76 26.64 14.32
CA PRO A 420 -7.37 28.04 14.09
C PRO A 420 -6.24 28.46 15.04
N PRO A 421 -5.43 29.47 14.69
CA PRO A 421 -4.49 30.07 15.64
C PRO A 421 -5.21 30.64 16.87
N GLY A 422 -4.52 30.66 18.01
CA GLY A 422 -5.11 31.04 19.30
C GLY A 422 -5.14 32.54 19.55
N HIS A 423 -4.26 33.29 18.85
CA HIS A 423 -4.11 34.72 19.04
C HIS A 423 -4.42 35.51 17.76
N PRO A 424 -5.10 36.69 17.82
CA PRO A 424 -5.51 37.44 16.62
C PRO A 424 -4.38 37.89 15.69
N LEU A 425 -3.17 38.07 16.24
CA LEU A 425 -1.96 38.48 15.50
C LEU A 425 -1.18 37.32 14.86
N GLU A 426 -1.71 36.11 14.91
CA GLU A 426 -1.06 34.97 14.27
C GLU A 426 -1.48 34.87 12.81
N SER A 427 -0.72 34.15 11.99
CA SER A 427 -1.06 33.99 10.57
C SER A 427 -1.63 32.61 10.30
N ALA A 428 -2.56 32.53 9.35
CA ALA A 428 -2.99 31.26 8.78
C ALA A 428 -3.39 31.38 7.31
N ILE A 429 -3.06 30.35 6.54
CA ILE A 429 -3.40 30.20 5.13
C ILE A 429 -4.11 28.84 4.96
N VAL A 430 -5.31 28.85 4.39
CA VAL A 430 -5.97 27.62 3.91
C VAL A 430 -5.79 27.55 2.40
N THR A 431 -5.29 26.43 1.88
CA THR A 431 -5.06 26.32 0.43
C THR A 431 -5.09 24.87 -0.03
N THR A 432 -5.40 24.66 -1.32
CA THR A 432 -5.30 23.35 -1.97
C THR A 432 -4.02 23.31 -2.78
N LEU A 433 -3.08 22.45 -2.38
CA LEU A 433 -1.76 22.32 -2.99
C LEU A 433 -1.76 21.16 -3.97
N ALA A 434 -1.41 21.41 -5.24
CA ALA A 434 -1.13 20.35 -6.20
C ALA A 434 0.10 19.53 -5.77
N PRO A 435 0.27 18.28 -6.24
CA PRO A 435 1.48 17.50 -5.96
C PRO A 435 2.76 18.28 -6.33
N GLY A 436 3.72 18.33 -5.40
CA GLY A 436 4.92 19.14 -5.53
C GLY A 436 5.51 19.58 -4.18
N SER A 437 6.61 20.33 -4.26
CA SER A 437 7.30 20.90 -3.09
C SER A 437 6.88 22.34 -2.86
N TYR A 438 6.65 22.68 -1.59
CA TYR A 438 6.27 24.01 -1.14
C TYR A 438 7.11 24.43 0.07
N THR A 439 7.19 25.74 0.26
CA THR A 439 7.96 26.36 1.32
C THR A 439 7.12 27.39 2.04
N ALA A 440 6.86 27.17 3.32
CA ALA A 440 6.32 28.16 4.24
C ALA A 440 7.48 28.98 4.84
N VAL A 441 7.42 30.30 4.73
CA VAL A 441 8.39 31.23 5.29
C VAL A 441 7.68 32.04 6.36
N VAL A 442 8.21 32.05 7.58
CA VAL A 442 7.70 32.85 8.70
C VAL A 442 8.70 33.93 9.08
N ARG A 443 8.21 35.16 9.17
CA ARG A 443 8.97 36.38 9.50
C ARG A 443 8.25 37.17 10.59
N GLY A 444 8.95 38.06 11.29
CA GLY A 444 8.30 39.04 12.16
C GLY A 444 7.96 40.33 11.43
N VAL A 445 6.76 40.88 11.67
CA VAL A 445 6.37 42.23 11.20
C VAL A 445 7.42 43.26 11.64
N ASN A 446 7.75 44.22 10.77
CA ASN A 446 8.68 45.33 11.06
C ASN A 446 10.06 44.88 11.60
N LYS A 447 10.57 43.74 11.12
CA LYS A 447 11.83 43.12 11.61
C LYS A 447 11.74 42.66 13.07
N GLY A 448 10.54 42.27 13.52
CA GLY A 448 10.36 41.55 14.77
C GLY A 448 11.18 40.26 14.78
N ASN A 449 11.74 39.92 15.93
CA ASN A 449 12.47 38.67 16.17
C ASN A 449 11.93 37.99 17.42
N GLY A 450 12.15 36.69 17.52
CA GLY A 450 11.68 35.88 18.64
C GLY A 450 11.43 34.43 18.23
N VAL A 451 11.00 33.61 19.18
CA VAL A 451 10.65 32.20 18.91
C VAL A 451 9.27 32.12 18.26
N GLY A 452 9.20 31.52 17.08
CA GLY A 452 7.96 31.24 16.37
C GLY A 452 7.78 29.75 16.08
N MET A 453 6.57 29.38 15.68
CA MET A 453 6.22 28.04 15.24
C MET A 453 5.49 28.11 13.91
N VAL A 454 5.84 27.25 12.93
CA VAL A 454 4.99 26.99 11.75
C VAL A 454 4.40 25.60 11.85
N GLU A 455 3.14 25.44 11.46
CA GLU A 455 2.48 24.14 11.44
C GLU A 455 1.67 23.96 10.16
N VAL A 456 1.68 22.73 9.63
CA VAL A 456 0.84 22.32 8.50
C VAL A 456 -0.07 21.19 8.95
N TYR A 457 -1.37 21.31 8.68
CA TYR A 457 -2.35 20.25 8.90
C TYR A 457 -3.02 19.87 7.59
N ASP A 458 -3.17 18.57 7.38
CA ASP A 458 -4.06 18.02 6.36
C ASP A 458 -5.51 18.20 6.81
N LEU A 459 -6.32 18.90 6.02
CA LEU A 459 -7.75 19.11 6.29
C LEU A 459 -8.63 18.00 5.71
N GLU A 460 -8.05 17.12 4.89
CA GLU A 460 -8.71 15.96 4.28
C GLU A 460 -7.84 14.69 4.48
N PRO A 461 -7.62 14.26 5.74
CA PRO A 461 -6.69 13.19 6.11
C PRO A 461 -7.19 11.76 5.82
#